data_AF-A0A947A0Q3-F1
#
_entry.id   AF-A0A947A0Q3-F1
#
_cell.length_a   1.000
_cell.length_b   1.000
_cell.length_c   1.000
_cell.angle_alpha   90.00
_cell.angle_beta   90.00
_cell.angle_gamma   90.00
#
_symmetry.space_group_name_H-M   'P 1'
#
loop_
_entity.id
_entity.type
_entity.pdbx_description
1 polymer ?
#
loop_
_entity_poly.entity_id
_entity_poly.type
_entity_poly.pdbx_seq_one_letter_code
_entity_poly.pdbx_strand_id
1 'polypeptide(L)'
;MTRLVDSKLKLAIVLIILVFIGGVLGFRFFYEYSWVDAFYMTIITLSTVGYGEVHPMGEYGKIFTSLFIISGLFIFGFGLSTITEYVLNKNNIGNLKRKKMKKRIESFKDHIIVCGYGQNGKEAVQK
;
A
#
# COMPACT_ATOMS: atom_id res chain seq x y z
N MET A 1 -8.90 13.22 3.90
CA MET A 1 -7.96 12.46 3.06
C MET A 1 -7.45 11.20 3.76
N THR A 2 -6.95 11.26 5.00
CA THR A 2 -6.47 10.08 5.77
C THR A 2 -7.49 8.95 5.86
N ARG A 3 -8.75 9.23 6.23
CA ARG A 3 -9.81 8.19 6.33
C ARG A 3 -10.05 7.40 5.04
N LEU A 4 -9.87 8.04 3.86
CA LEU A 4 -10.05 7.36 2.57
C LEU A 4 -8.86 6.43 2.26
N VAL A 5 -7.64 6.88 2.56
CA VAL A 5 -6.42 6.06 2.41
C VAL A 5 -6.47 4.86 3.36
N ASP A 6 -6.92 5.05 4.60
CA ASP A 6 -7.08 3.96 5.57
C ASP A 6 -8.10 2.90 5.09
N SER A 7 -9.21 3.33 4.47
CA SER A 7 -10.21 2.41 3.91
C SER A 7 -9.68 1.63 2.70
N LYS A 8 -8.96 2.30 1.80
CA LYS A 8 -8.33 1.65 0.64
C LYS A 8 -7.26 0.65 1.08
N LEU A 9 -6.46 0.99 2.09
CA LEU A 9 -5.44 0.10 2.64
C LEU A 9 -6.05 -1.16 3.23
N LYS A 10 -7.13 -1.03 4.02
CA LYS A 10 -7.86 -2.20 4.54
C LYS A 10 -8.38 -3.09 3.42
N LEU A 11 -8.99 -2.49 2.38
CA LEU A 11 -9.47 -3.23 1.22
C LEU A 11 -8.34 -3.97 0.50
N ALA A 12 -7.22 -3.29 0.25
CA ALA A 12 -6.03 -3.87 -0.39
C ALA A 12 -5.49 -5.09 0.40
N ILE A 13 -5.35 -4.95 1.72
CA ILE A 13 -4.88 -6.05 2.58
C ILE A 13 -5.84 -7.23 2.54
N VAL A 14 -7.15 -6.98 2.64
CA VAL A 14 -8.17 -8.05 2.57
C VAL A 14 -8.13 -8.76 1.23
N LEU A 15 -8.04 -8.04 0.12
CA LEU A 15 -7.97 -8.62 -1.22
C LEU A 15 -6.70 -9.45 -1.42
N ILE A 16 -5.54 -8.98 -0.96
CA ILE A 16 -4.29 -9.74 -1.03
C ILE A 16 -4.40 -11.05 -0.24
N ILE A 17 -4.92 -11.00 0.98
CA ILE A 17 -5.12 -12.20 1.81
C ILE A 17 -6.08 -13.17 1.13
N LEU A 18 -7.17 -12.67 0.55
CA LEU A 18 -8.17 -13.47 -0.13
C LEU A 18 -7.59 -14.18 -1.36
N VAL A 19 -6.82 -13.46 -2.19
CA VAL A 19 -6.12 -14.05 -3.34
C VAL A 19 -5.09 -15.08 -2.88
N PHE A 20 -4.34 -14.78 -1.82
CA PHE A 20 -3.34 -15.70 -1.29
C PHE A 20 -3.98 -17.01 -0.82
N ILE A 21 -5.03 -16.93 0.00
CA ILE A 21 -5.78 -18.10 0.45
C ILE A 21 -6.41 -18.82 -0.75
N GLY A 22 -6.99 -18.09 -1.69
CA GLY A 22 -7.56 -18.65 -2.92
C GLY A 22 -6.55 -19.43 -3.76
N GLY A 23 -5.31 -18.94 -3.86
CA GLY A 23 -4.20 -19.65 -4.50
C GLY A 23 -3.85 -20.94 -3.77
N VAL A 24 -3.62 -20.86 -2.45
CA VAL A 24 -3.25 -22.04 -1.65
C VAL A 24 -4.33 -23.13 -1.70
N LEU A 25 -5.59 -22.74 -1.49
CA LEU A 25 -6.72 -23.68 -1.57
C LEU A 25 -6.92 -24.19 -2.99
N GLY A 26 -6.74 -23.34 -4.00
CA GLY A 26 -6.84 -23.72 -5.40
C GLY A 26 -5.83 -24.80 -5.79
N PHE A 27 -4.54 -24.58 -5.49
CA PHE A 27 -3.49 -25.56 -5.77
C PHE A 27 -3.66 -26.84 -4.93
N ARG A 28 -4.13 -26.72 -3.69
CA ARG A 28 -4.37 -27.88 -2.82
C ARG A 28 -5.53 -28.75 -3.31
N PHE A 29 -6.68 -28.17 -3.65
CA PHE A 29 -7.90 -28.93 -3.95
C PHE A 29 -8.05 -29.32 -5.42
N PHE A 30 -7.59 -28.49 -6.36
CA PHE A 30 -7.72 -28.80 -7.79
C PHE A 30 -6.55 -29.63 -8.33
N TYR A 31 -5.37 -29.54 -7.69
CA TYR A 31 -4.14 -30.19 -8.17
C TYR A 31 -3.45 -31.06 -7.13
N GLU A 32 -4.08 -31.27 -5.97
CA GLU A 32 -3.63 -32.17 -4.90
C GLU A 32 -2.23 -31.85 -4.32
N TYR A 33 -1.71 -30.63 -4.53
CA TYR A 33 -0.41 -30.22 -4.01
C TYR A 33 -0.37 -30.37 -2.49
N SER A 34 0.78 -30.74 -1.92
CA SER A 34 0.94 -30.69 -0.46
C SER A 34 0.68 -29.26 0.05
N TRP A 35 0.31 -29.10 1.32
CA TRP A 35 0.07 -27.76 1.88
C TRP A 35 1.27 -26.82 1.71
N VAL A 36 2.47 -27.38 1.82
CA VAL A 36 3.73 -26.65 1.64
C VAL A 36 3.94 -26.29 0.17
N ASP A 37 3.71 -27.22 -0.75
CA ASP A 37 3.87 -26.96 -2.19
C ASP A 37 2.83 -25.97 -2.71
N ALA A 38 1.59 -26.04 -2.24
CA ALA A 38 0.54 -25.10 -2.60
C ALA A 38 0.86 -23.68 -2.09
N PHE A 39 1.37 -23.57 -0.86
CA PHE A 39 1.86 -22.31 -0.31
C PHE A 39 3.04 -21.76 -1.11
N TYR A 40 4.03 -22.60 -1.39
CA TYR A 40 5.20 -22.23 -2.16
C TYR A 40 4.83 -21.79 -3.59
N MET A 41 4.01 -22.58 -4.29
CA MET A 41 3.50 -22.27 -5.63
C MET A 41 2.76 -20.92 -5.66
N THR A 42 1.92 -20.66 -4.65
CA THR A 42 1.21 -19.38 -4.52
C THR A 42 2.17 -18.21 -4.34
N ILE A 43 3.20 -18.36 -3.50
CA ILE A 43 4.21 -17.32 -3.28
C ILE A 43 4.97 -17.02 -4.56
N ILE A 44 5.57 -18.03 -5.21
CA ILE A 44 6.41 -17.80 -6.39
C ILE A 44 5.62 -17.21 -7.56
N THR A 45 4.31 -17.49 -7.61
CA THR A 45 3.39 -16.97 -8.61
C THR A 45 3.04 -15.52 -8.32
N LEU A 46 2.58 -15.19 -7.11
CA LEU A 46 2.19 -13.83 -6.72
C LEU A 46 3.38 -12.88 -6.60
N SER A 47 4.55 -13.38 -6.24
CA SER A 47 5.79 -12.60 -6.19
C SER A 47 6.38 -12.33 -7.58
N THR A 48 5.76 -12.85 -8.65
CA THR A 48 6.24 -12.76 -10.04
C THR A 48 7.64 -13.35 -10.26
N VAL A 49 8.12 -14.20 -9.36
CA VAL A 49 9.45 -14.84 -9.48
C VAL A 49 9.38 -16.00 -10.47
N GLY A 50 8.36 -16.84 -10.36
CA GLY A 50 8.06 -17.86 -11.37
C GLY A 50 9.16 -18.90 -11.62
N TYR A 51 9.59 -19.63 -10.59
CA TYR A 51 10.57 -20.73 -10.73
C TYR A 51 10.10 -21.93 -11.57
N GLY A 52 8.87 -21.88 -12.08
CA GLY A 52 8.21 -23.00 -12.77
C GLY A 52 7.17 -23.69 -11.90
N GLU A 53 6.50 -24.70 -12.47
CA GLU A 53 5.51 -25.51 -11.77
C GLU A 53 6.22 -26.46 -10.77
N VAL A 54 5.71 -26.55 -9.54
CA VAL A 54 6.27 -27.44 -8.51
C VAL A 54 6.06 -28.91 -8.87
N HIS A 55 4.92 -29.24 -9.48
CA HIS A 55 4.56 -30.55 -10.00
C HIS A 55 4.05 -30.41 -11.44
N PRO A 56 4.10 -31.48 -12.27
CA PRO A 56 3.59 -31.42 -13.64
C PRO A 56 2.11 -31.05 -13.68
N MET A 57 1.75 -29.94 -14.32
CA MET A 57 0.35 -29.54 -14.48
C MET A 57 -0.25 -30.01 -15.81
N GLY A 58 -1.46 -30.56 -15.74
CA GLY A 58 -2.31 -30.79 -16.91
C GLY A 58 -2.86 -29.50 -17.52
N GLU A 59 -3.57 -29.61 -18.64
CA GLU A 59 -4.11 -28.45 -19.39
C GLU A 59 -5.01 -27.55 -18.55
N TYR A 60 -5.91 -28.14 -17.75
CA TYR A 60 -6.77 -27.39 -16.83
C TYR A 60 -5.98 -26.63 -15.75
N GLY A 61 -4.85 -27.20 -15.31
CA GLY A 61 -3.88 -26.58 -14.40
C GLY A 61 -3.32 -25.29 -14.93
N LYS A 62 -2.94 -25.31 -16.20
CA LYS A 62 -2.39 -24.14 -16.87
C LYS A 62 -3.44 -23.05 -17.05
N ILE A 63 -4.68 -23.42 -17.39
CA ILE A 63 -5.79 -22.46 -17.52
C ILE A 63 -6.11 -21.81 -16.17
N PHE A 64 -6.29 -22.60 -15.11
CA PHE A 64 -6.54 -22.09 -13.77
C PHE A 64 -5.43 -21.15 -13.31
N THR A 65 -4.17 -21.60 -13.43
CA THR A 65 -3.00 -20.82 -13.01
C THR A 65 -2.87 -19.54 -13.81
N SER A 66 -3.20 -19.55 -15.11
CA SER A 66 -3.21 -18.34 -15.93
C SER A 66 -4.25 -17.31 -15.45
N LEU A 67 -5.47 -17.76 -15.16
CA LEU A 67 -6.52 -16.88 -14.61
C LEU A 67 -6.15 -16.36 -13.22
N PHE A 68 -5.54 -17.21 -12.40
CA PHE A 68 -5.03 -16.84 -11.07
C PHE A 68 -3.92 -15.79 -11.17
N ILE A 69 -2.97 -15.95 -12.09
CA ILE A 69 -1.91 -14.96 -12.33
C ILE A 69 -2.50 -13.61 -12.72
N ILE A 70 -3.42 -13.59 -13.70
CA ILE A 70 -4.03 -12.33 -14.18
C ILE A 70 -4.73 -11.62 -13.03
N SER A 71 -5.60 -12.32 -12.28
CA SER A 71 -6.31 -11.73 -11.15
C SER A 71 -5.37 -11.30 -10.01
N GLY A 72 -4.37 -12.12 -9.69
CA GLY A 72 -3.36 -11.83 -8.69
C GLY A 72 -2.53 -10.60 -9.02
N LEU A 73 -2.14 -10.42 -10.29
CA LEU A 73 -1.33 -9.29 -10.74
C LEU A 73 -2.04 -7.94 -10.53
N PHE A 74 -3.33 -7.85 -10.89
CA PHE A 74 -4.11 -6.63 -10.69
C PHE A 74 -4.27 -6.29 -9.21
N ILE A 75 -4.59 -7.29 -8.39
CA ILE A 75 -4.81 -7.10 -6.95
C ILE A 75 -3.50 -6.74 -6.24
N PHE A 76 -2.41 -7.42 -6.59
CA PHE A 76 -1.09 -7.15 -6.02
C PHE A 76 -0.57 -5.77 -6.43
N GLY A 77 -0.74 -5.38 -7.70
CA GLY A 77 -0.39 -4.05 -8.19
C GLY A 77 -1.19 -2.93 -7.52
N PHE A 78 -2.50 -3.12 -7.35
CA PHE A 78 -3.36 -2.20 -6.60
C PHE A 78 -2.91 -2.08 -5.13
N GLY A 79 -2.60 -3.22 -4.50
CA GLY A 79 -2.15 -3.25 -3.12
C GLY A 79 -0.81 -2.56 -2.90
N LEU A 80 0.18 -2.84 -3.76
CA LEU A 80 1.50 -2.20 -3.71
C LEU A 80 1.39 -0.67 -3.90
N SER A 81 0.56 -0.23 -4.84
CA SER A 81 0.30 1.20 -5.07
C SER A 81 -0.31 1.87 -3.84
N THR A 82 -1.31 1.22 -3.23
CA THR A 82 -1.99 1.73 -2.03
C THR A 82 -1.06 1.77 -0.81
N ILE A 83 -0.22 0.74 -0.62
CA ILE A 83 0.78 0.70 0.44
C ILE A 83 1.81 1.83 0.25
N THR A 84 2.26 2.05 -0.98
CA THR A 84 3.20 3.12 -1.32
C THR A 84 2.59 4.50 -1.01
N GLU A 85 1.35 4.75 -1.44
CA GLU A 85 0.62 5.97 -1.11
C GLU A 85 0.50 6.16 0.41
N TYR A 86 0.17 5.11 1.15
CA TYR A 86 0.06 5.16 2.60
C TYR A 86 1.40 5.50 3.28
N VAL A 87 2.51 4.86 2.85
CA VAL A 87 3.84 5.12 3.39
C VAL A 87 4.27 6.57 3.12
N LEU A 88 4.10 7.06 1.90
CA LEU A 88 4.40 8.44 1.54
C LEU A 88 3.55 9.43 2.34
N ASN A 89 2.26 9.15 2.50
CA ASN A 89 1.34 10.04 3.21
C ASN A 89 1.60 10.02 4.73
N LYS A 90 2.10 8.90 5.29
CA LYS A 90 2.55 8.80 6.69
C LYS A 90 3.87 9.52 6.92
N ASN A 91 4.78 9.49 5.93
CA ASN A 91 6.03 10.27 5.92
C ASN A 91 5.83 11.75 5.56
N ASN A 92 4.65 12.32 5.82
CA ASN A 92 4.37 13.74 5.61
C ASN A 92 5.23 14.62 6.55
N ILE A 93 6.47 14.86 6.15
CA ILE A 93 7.41 15.83 6.75
C ILE A 93 6.72 17.20 6.84
N GLY A 94 5.81 17.53 5.93
CA GLY A 94 4.98 18.74 5.98
C GLY A 94 4.13 18.83 7.26
N ASN A 95 3.46 17.75 7.67
CA ASN A 95 2.66 17.74 8.90
C ASN A 95 3.52 17.79 10.16
N LEU A 96 4.69 17.14 10.15
CA LEU A 96 5.68 17.23 11.23
C LEU A 96 6.26 18.63 11.37
N LYS A 97 6.65 19.26 10.25
CA LYS A 97 7.11 20.66 10.20
C LYS A 97 6.02 21.60 10.70
N ARG A 98 4.77 21.40 10.26
CA ARG A 98 3.62 22.22 10.69
C ARG A 98 3.32 22.03 12.17
N LYS A 99 3.36 20.80 12.69
CA LYS A 99 3.22 20.53 14.14
C LYS A 99 4.36 21.13 14.96
N LYS A 100 5.61 21.03 14.51
CA LYS A 100 6.76 21.67 15.17
C LYS A 100 6.64 23.18 15.15
N MET A 101 6.29 23.77 14.01
CA MET A 101 6.08 25.21 13.87
C MET A 101 4.95 25.68 14.79
N LYS A 102 3.83 24.95 14.85
CA LYS A 102 2.69 25.28 15.73
C LYS A 102 3.07 25.24 17.20
N LYS A 103 3.83 24.22 17.63
CA LYS A 103 4.39 24.18 19.00
C LYS A 103 5.33 25.35 19.31
N ARG A 104 6.12 25.80 18.33
CA ARG A 104 6.97 27.00 18.47
C ARG A 104 6.12 28.26 18.61
N ILE A 105 5.08 28.41 17.80
CA ILE A 105 4.14 29.54 17.88
C ILE A 105 3.43 29.55 19.24
N GLU A 106 2.95 28.39 19.71
CA GLU A 106 2.31 28.24 21.03
C GLU A 106 3.25 28.57 22.20
N SER A 107 4.57 28.48 22.02
CA SER A 107 5.55 28.84 23.05
C SER A 107 5.82 30.35 23.17
N PHE A 108 5.41 31.15 22.18
CA PHE A 108 5.58 32.61 22.24
C PHE A 108 4.46 33.26 23.05
N LYS A 109 4.84 34.15 23.97
CA LYS A 109 3.91 35.05 24.67
C LYS A 109 4.06 36.46 24.08
N ASP A 110 2.94 37.19 24.01
CA ASP A 110 2.88 38.58 23.54
C ASP A 110 3.47 38.82 22.13
N HIS A 111 3.09 37.98 21.17
CA HIS A 111 3.58 38.07 19.78
C HIS A 111 2.52 38.61 18.83
N ILE A 112 2.97 39.31 17.78
CA ILE A 112 2.12 39.84 16.70
C ILE A 112 2.22 38.91 15.49
N ILE A 113 1.07 38.53 14.92
CA ILE A 113 1.00 37.72 13.69
C ILE A 113 0.74 38.63 12.50
N VAL A 114 1.67 38.66 11.54
CA VAL A 114 1.51 39.43 10.30
C VAL A 114 1.02 38.53 9.18
N CYS A 115 -0.26 38.71 8.80
CA CYS A 115 -0.90 37.97 7.73
C CYS A 115 -0.63 38.64 6.37
N GLY A 116 0.52 38.34 5.78
CA GLY A 116 0.92 38.82 4.46
C GLY A 116 2.16 39.71 4.50
N TYR A 117 3.25 39.25 3.89
CA TYR A 117 4.56 39.93 3.93
C TYR A 117 4.89 40.59 2.58
N GLY A 118 3.96 41.42 2.10
CA GLY A 118 4.13 42.28 0.91
C GLY A 118 4.85 43.59 1.25
N GLN A 119 4.71 44.62 0.41
CA GLN A 119 5.32 45.94 0.64
C GLN A 119 4.82 46.56 1.97
N ASN A 120 3.51 46.70 2.14
CA ASN A 120 2.92 47.24 3.38
C ASN A 120 3.20 46.37 4.62
N GLY A 121 3.28 45.05 4.45
CA GLY A 121 3.59 44.12 5.54
C GLY A 121 5.04 44.22 6.02
N LYS A 122 5.99 44.52 5.13
CA LYS A 122 7.38 44.78 5.48
C LYS A 122 7.53 46.07 6.28
N GLU A 123 6.87 47.15 5.84
CA GLU A 123 6.89 48.42 6.57
C GLU A 123 6.24 48.30 7.95
N ALA A 124 5.15 47.52 8.07
CA ALA A 124 4.45 47.31 9.34
C ALA A 124 5.30 46.55 10.38
N VAL A 125 6.26 45.72 9.96
CA VAL A 125 7.14 44.92 10.85
C VAL A 125 8.41 45.67 11.23
N GLN A 126 8.78 46.72 10.48
CA GLN A 126 9.99 47.52 10.74
C GLN A 126 9.81 48.62 11.80
N LYS A 127 8.58 48.90 12.25
CA LYS A 127 8.27 49.84 13.33
C LYS A 127 8.32 49.16 14.69
#